data_AF-A0A2L2XJZ3-F1
#
_entry.id   AF-A0A2L2XJZ3-F1
#
_cell.length_a   1.000
_cell.length_b   1.000
_cell.length_c   1.000
_cell.angle_alpha   90.00
_cell.angle_beta   90.00
_cell.angle_gamma   90.00
#
_symmetry.space_group_name_H-M   'P 1'
#
loop_
_entity.id
_entity.type
_entity.pdbx_description
1 polymer ?
#
loop_
_entity_poly.entity_id
_entity_poly.type
_entity_poly.pdbx_seq_one_letter_code
_entity_poly.pdbx_strand_id
1 'polypeptide(L)'
;MSNLNQQSYLDILGGPEKENNGEVIALLETAGDGNEKKTGKAKGRNGKSAGNPRVVCIYGNKHIYDDGKMTLEDIRKDLQKRYYPELARERTVMEYDMKTGIIFPRIKSIKKGNGRKHFLSVREMAESPARVVNILAARHGYYEIRKNEIGIFSAMTDKVADLDLWESGFKPFLPPIPFSLLARAIAFFKSTYYESMVQFFWDRQKREYFIHCPEQRVTALSIDAERDGPEQEHLLVLDLHSHNYFSAHFGREDDKDELETRIYGVVGGTDNFFPEIRVRISSGGNFCEIPPEQIFESPFNSFEENWSEKVTIQEEEKI
;
A
#
# COMPACT_ATOMS: atom_id res chain seq x y z
N MET A 1 -4.09 8.05 37.46
CA MET A 1 -2.75 8.56 37.82
C MET A 1 -1.73 7.50 37.45
N SER A 2 -1.00 7.72 36.36
CA SER A 2 0.28 7.07 36.09
C SER A 2 0.99 7.94 35.06
N ASN A 3 1.89 8.79 35.56
CA ASN A 3 2.79 9.62 34.77
C ASN A 3 3.75 8.71 34.01
N LEU A 4 3.40 8.32 32.77
CA LEU A 4 4.38 7.83 31.80
C LEU A 4 5.13 9.03 31.21
N ASN A 5 6.12 9.45 31.99
CA ASN A 5 7.42 10.01 31.60
C ASN A 5 7.49 10.72 30.23
N GLN A 6 7.24 12.04 30.25
CA GLN A 6 7.64 12.98 29.18
C GLN A 6 9.17 13.03 28.94
N GLN A 7 9.97 12.37 29.78
CA GLN A 7 11.43 12.28 29.65
C GLN A 7 11.89 11.44 28.43
N SER A 8 11.10 10.46 27.95
CA SER A 8 11.59 9.51 26.93
C SER A 8 11.72 10.06 25.50
N TYR A 9 11.09 11.20 25.19
CA TYR A 9 11.15 11.80 23.85
C TYR A 9 12.44 12.60 23.60
N LEU A 10 13.10 13.06 24.66
CA LEU A 10 14.32 13.87 24.56
C LEU A 10 15.59 13.02 24.55
N ASP A 11 15.55 11.82 25.14
CA ASP A 11 16.70 10.90 25.18
C ASP A 11 17.04 10.31 23.79
N ILE A 12 16.07 10.28 22.86
CA ILE A 12 16.27 9.79 21.48
C ILE A 12 16.97 10.85 20.61
N LEU A 13 17.03 12.12 21.04
CA LEU A 13 17.50 13.24 20.22
C LEU A 13 18.93 13.72 20.51
N GLY A 14 19.72 12.99 21.32
CA GLY A 14 21.18 13.12 21.41
C GLY A 14 21.72 14.45 21.99
N GLY A 15 22.22 14.41 23.23
CA GLY A 15 23.22 15.36 23.75
C GLY A 15 24.64 15.05 23.24
N PRO A 16 25.62 15.97 23.38
CA PRO A 16 26.77 16.06 22.48
C PRO A 16 27.89 15.02 22.72
N GLU A 17 28.36 14.50 21.58
CA GLU A 17 29.67 13.95 21.17
C GLU A 17 30.61 13.24 22.17
N LYS A 18 30.98 12.01 21.80
CA LYS A 18 32.37 11.54 21.83
C LYS A 18 32.72 10.79 20.54
N GLU A 19 33.82 11.20 19.92
CA GLU A 19 34.46 10.62 18.74
C GLU A 19 34.86 9.14 18.94
N ASN A 20 34.68 8.30 17.93
CA ASN A 20 35.78 7.52 17.32
C ASN A 20 35.35 6.68 16.10
N ASN A 21 36.09 6.89 15.01
CA ASN A 21 36.62 5.97 14.00
C ASN A 21 35.92 4.62 13.70
N GLY A 22 35.63 4.39 12.41
CA GLY A 22 35.55 3.03 11.88
C GLY A 22 34.80 2.88 10.55
N GLU A 23 35.56 2.94 9.46
CA GLU A 23 35.39 2.26 8.16
C GLU A 23 34.09 2.35 7.34
N VAL A 24 34.32 2.82 6.12
CA VAL A 24 33.45 2.86 4.95
C VAL A 24 33.51 1.51 4.23
N ILE A 25 32.36 0.94 3.86
CA ILE A 25 32.26 -0.03 2.76
C ILE A 25 31.07 0.35 1.86
N ALA A 26 31.36 0.43 0.55
CA ALA A 26 30.47 0.75 -0.57
C ALA A 26 29.53 -0.44 -0.88
N LEU A 27 28.47 -0.40 -1.70
CA LEU A 27 28.20 0.06 -3.07
C LEU A 27 26.65 0.01 -3.23
N LEU A 28 25.98 0.81 -4.05
CA LEU A 28 25.89 0.57 -5.50
C LEU A 28 25.45 1.85 -6.23
N GLU A 29 26.30 2.25 -7.17
CA GLU A 29 25.98 3.15 -8.27
C GLU A 29 25.14 2.43 -9.33
N THR A 30 24.24 3.16 -9.98
CA THR A 30 24.21 3.17 -11.45
C THR A 30 23.97 4.59 -11.95
N ALA A 31 24.91 5.05 -12.78
CA ALA A 31 24.90 6.23 -13.65
C ALA A 31 23.58 6.38 -14.45
N GLY A 32 23.16 7.54 -14.95
CA GLY A 32 23.81 8.81 -15.23
C GLY A 32 23.35 9.24 -16.63
N ASP A 33 22.82 10.45 -16.78
CA ASP A 33 23.15 11.29 -17.94
C ASP A 33 22.63 12.73 -17.77
N GLY A 34 23.47 13.69 -18.15
CA GLY A 34 23.25 15.11 -17.95
C GLY A 34 22.48 15.78 -19.08
N ASN A 35 21.80 16.88 -18.76
CA ASN A 35 21.84 18.08 -19.60
C ASN A 35 21.24 19.30 -18.87
N GLU A 36 22.07 20.31 -18.61
CA GLU A 36 21.63 21.65 -18.24
C GLU A 36 20.95 22.33 -19.43
N LYS A 37 19.73 22.86 -19.26
CA LYS A 37 19.21 23.93 -20.12
C LYS A 37 18.54 25.04 -19.32
N LYS A 38 19.14 26.24 -19.42
CA LYS A 38 18.64 27.54 -18.97
C LYS A 38 17.31 27.90 -19.64
N THR A 39 16.35 28.46 -18.90
CA THR A 39 15.23 29.22 -19.49
C THR A 39 14.94 30.49 -18.68
N GLY A 40 14.92 31.62 -19.39
CA GLY A 40 14.93 32.97 -18.84
C GLY A 40 13.59 33.55 -18.40
N LYS A 41 13.67 34.67 -17.68
CA LYS A 41 12.55 35.51 -17.24
C LYS A 41 11.94 36.27 -18.42
N ALA A 42 10.63 36.16 -18.64
CA ALA A 42 9.88 37.05 -19.53
C ALA A 42 8.97 37.99 -18.72
N LYS A 43 9.08 39.29 -19.00
CA LYS A 43 8.17 40.37 -18.55
C LYS A 43 6.83 40.26 -19.28
N GLY A 44 5.74 40.56 -18.57
CA GLY A 44 4.37 40.45 -19.08
C GLY A 44 4.02 41.42 -20.21
N ARG A 45 3.00 41.04 -20.98
CA ARG A 45 2.19 41.94 -21.81
C ARG A 45 0.73 41.46 -21.83
N ASN A 46 -0.17 42.42 -21.63
CA ASN A 46 -1.62 42.30 -21.75
C ASN A 46 -2.04 41.98 -23.19
N GLY A 47 -2.90 40.96 -23.35
CA GLY A 47 -3.66 40.70 -24.57
C GLY A 47 -4.94 39.92 -24.23
N LYS A 48 -6.11 40.50 -24.51
CA LYS A 48 -7.42 39.87 -24.32
C LYS A 48 -7.61 38.77 -25.36
N SER A 49 -7.82 37.53 -24.94
CA SER A 49 -8.41 36.47 -25.77
C SER A 49 -9.58 35.82 -25.02
N ALA A 50 -10.61 35.46 -25.79
CA ALA A 50 -11.86 34.91 -25.30
C ALA A 50 -11.68 33.45 -24.81
N GLY A 51 -12.10 33.22 -23.57
CA GLY A 51 -12.96 32.08 -23.23
C GLY A 51 -12.37 30.70 -22.93
N ASN A 52 -11.05 30.50 -22.78
CA ASN A 52 -10.54 29.21 -22.32
C ASN A 52 -10.61 29.07 -20.79
N PRO A 53 -11.07 27.92 -20.25
CA PRO A 53 -11.12 27.68 -18.82
C PRO A 53 -9.71 27.77 -18.24
N ARG A 54 -9.59 28.49 -17.13
CA ARG A 54 -8.29 28.67 -16.48
C ARG A 54 -8.05 27.50 -15.54
N VAL A 55 -7.08 26.68 -15.91
CA VAL A 55 -6.62 25.57 -15.09
C VAL A 55 -5.55 26.06 -14.13
N VAL A 56 -5.80 25.89 -12.84
CA VAL A 56 -4.84 26.20 -11.78
C VAL A 56 -4.38 24.89 -11.16
N CYS A 57 -3.06 24.67 -11.17
CA CYS A 57 -2.46 23.50 -10.55
C CYS A 57 -1.68 23.94 -9.30
N ILE A 58 -2.06 23.40 -8.14
CA ILE A 58 -1.40 23.66 -6.86
C ILE A 58 -1.33 22.39 -6.01
N TYR A 59 -0.11 22.03 -5.56
CA TYR A 59 0.15 20.81 -4.79
C TYR A 59 -0.47 19.54 -5.41
N GLY A 60 -0.37 19.41 -6.75
CA GLY A 60 -0.95 18.28 -7.48
C GLY A 60 -2.47 18.34 -7.70
N ASN A 61 -3.18 19.31 -7.10
CA ASN A 61 -4.61 19.48 -7.30
C ASN A 61 -4.90 20.41 -8.48
N LYS A 62 -5.91 20.03 -9.29
CA LYS A 62 -6.39 20.80 -10.43
C LYS A 62 -7.67 21.54 -10.05
N HIS A 63 -7.64 22.87 -10.11
CA HIS A 63 -8.80 23.74 -9.94
C HIS A 63 -9.16 24.38 -11.28
N ILE A 64 -10.41 24.24 -11.70
CA ILE A 64 -10.89 24.76 -12.97
C ILE A 64 -11.77 25.97 -12.69
N TYR A 65 -11.41 27.11 -13.27
CA TYR A 65 -12.18 28.34 -13.19
C TYR A 65 -12.78 28.65 -14.55
N ASP A 66 -14.11 28.67 -14.61
CA ASP A 66 -14.86 29.06 -15.79
C ASP A 66 -14.80 30.59 -15.99
N ASP A 67 -14.93 31.01 -17.24
CA ASP A 67 -15.17 32.39 -17.69
C ASP A 67 -13.95 33.27 -18.00
N GLY A 68 -12.71 32.97 -17.59
CA GLY A 68 -11.54 33.78 -17.97
C GLY A 68 -11.58 35.27 -17.55
N LYS A 69 -12.69 35.74 -16.95
CA LYS A 69 -12.95 37.09 -16.44
C LYS A 69 -12.31 37.31 -15.07
N MET A 70 -12.07 36.24 -14.31
CA MET A 70 -11.35 36.34 -13.04
C MET A 70 -9.90 36.72 -13.28
N THR A 71 -9.39 37.71 -12.55
CA THR A 71 -7.96 38.02 -12.56
C THR A 71 -7.17 36.95 -11.80
N LEU A 72 -5.85 36.90 -11.98
CA LEU A 72 -4.99 36.00 -11.20
C LEU A 72 -5.11 36.25 -9.68
N GLU A 73 -5.41 37.49 -9.29
CA GLU A 73 -5.61 37.86 -7.89
C GLU A 73 -6.95 37.38 -7.34
N ASP A 74 -8.01 37.36 -8.17
CA ASP A 74 -9.32 36.83 -7.78
C ASP A 74 -9.24 35.30 -7.59
N ILE A 75 -8.54 34.62 -8.50
CA ILE A 75 -8.23 33.18 -8.39
C ILE A 75 -7.43 32.91 -7.10
N ARG A 76 -6.39 33.70 -6.81
CA ARG A 76 -5.60 33.56 -5.58
C ARG A 76 -6.46 33.71 -4.32
N LYS A 77 -7.32 34.73 -4.27
CA LYS A 77 -8.21 34.98 -3.12
C LYS A 77 -9.21 33.85 -2.92
N ASP A 78 -9.78 33.33 -4.00
CA ASP A 78 -10.74 32.23 -3.94
C ASP A 78 -10.06 30.95 -3.44
N LEU A 79 -8.90 30.59 -4.02
CA LEU A 79 -8.08 29.48 -3.54
C LEU A 79 -7.68 29.66 -2.07
N GLN A 80 -7.29 30.88 -1.67
CA GLN A 80 -6.93 31.17 -0.29
C GLN A 80 -8.10 30.95 0.67
N LYS A 81 -9.29 31.40 0.28
CA LYS A 81 -10.48 31.33 1.12
C LYS A 81 -11.04 29.91 1.23
N ARG A 82 -11.02 29.15 0.13
CA ARG A 82 -11.70 27.84 0.05
C ARG A 82 -10.80 26.66 0.42
N TYR A 83 -9.52 26.73 0.09
CA TYR A 83 -8.67 25.54 0.08
C TYR A 83 -7.30 25.73 0.75
N TYR A 84 -6.66 26.89 0.57
CA TYR A 84 -5.24 27.10 0.88
C TYR A 84 -4.99 28.44 1.60
N PRO A 85 -5.32 28.57 2.90
CA PRO A 85 -5.21 29.84 3.65
C PRO A 85 -3.82 30.47 3.62
N GLU A 86 -2.78 29.68 3.35
CA GLU A 86 -1.38 30.08 3.19
C GLU A 86 -1.08 30.91 1.93
N LEU A 87 -1.99 30.96 0.95
CA LEU A 87 -1.83 31.75 -0.28
C LEU A 87 -2.00 33.26 -0.06
N ALA A 88 -1.48 33.80 1.04
CA ALA A 88 -1.52 35.23 1.34
C ALA A 88 -0.87 36.07 0.24
N ARG A 89 -1.46 37.24 -0.07
CA ARG A 89 -1.06 38.12 -1.19
C ARG A 89 0.44 38.47 -1.17
N GLU A 90 0.97 38.76 0.01
CA GLU A 90 2.36 39.19 0.19
C GLU A 90 3.38 38.07 -0.08
N ARG A 91 2.91 36.81 0.04
CA ARG A 91 3.73 35.62 -0.04
C ARG A 91 3.47 34.79 -1.28
N THR A 92 2.60 35.21 -2.20
CA THR A 92 2.20 34.37 -3.35
C THR A 92 2.44 35.09 -4.67
N VAL A 93 3.08 34.39 -5.62
CA VAL A 93 3.20 34.79 -7.03
C VAL A 93 2.35 33.84 -7.85
N MET A 94 1.42 34.37 -8.62
CA MET A 94 0.68 33.58 -9.59
C MET A 94 1.49 33.56 -10.88
N GLU A 95 2.08 32.41 -11.22
CA GLU A 95 2.82 32.21 -12.46
C GLU A 95 1.87 31.63 -13.52
N TYR A 96 1.97 32.12 -14.76
CA TYR A 96 1.17 31.65 -15.88
C TYR A 96 2.11 31.09 -16.95
N ASP A 97 1.92 29.81 -17.29
CA ASP A 97 2.65 29.18 -18.38
C ASP A 97 1.93 29.42 -19.70
N MET A 98 2.52 30.25 -20.56
CA MET A 98 1.96 30.58 -21.88
C MET A 98 1.94 29.40 -22.86
N LYS A 99 2.72 28.34 -22.63
CA LYS A 99 2.74 27.14 -23.49
C LYS A 99 1.61 26.18 -23.17
N THR A 100 1.34 25.97 -21.89
CA THR A 100 0.34 24.99 -21.42
C THR A 100 -0.98 25.65 -21.04
N GLY A 101 -1.03 26.96 -20.87
CA GLY A 101 -2.21 27.70 -20.42
C GLY A 101 -2.52 27.53 -18.93
N ILE A 102 -1.61 26.93 -18.15
CA ILE A 102 -1.81 26.58 -16.74
C ILE A 102 -1.29 27.69 -15.82
N ILE A 103 -2.02 27.94 -14.73
CA ILE A 103 -1.64 28.87 -13.66
C ILE A 103 -1.08 28.08 -12.48
N PHE A 104 0.02 28.55 -11.89
CA PHE A 104 0.64 27.97 -10.70
C PHE A 104 0.83 29.03 -9.61
N PRO A 105 0.16 28.91 -8.45
CA PRO A 105 0.43 29.73 -7.28
C PRO A 105 1.77 29.29 -6.65
N ARG A 106 2.79 30.14 -6.73
CA ARG A 106 4.08 29.91 -6.10
C ARG A 106 4.25 30.78 -4.87
N ILE A 107 4.42 30.16 -3.71
CA ILE A 107 4.70 30.89 -2.49
C ILE A 107 6.16 31.40 -2.55
N LYS A 108 6.37 32.71 -2.42
CA LYS A 108 7.68 33.36 -2.27
C LYS A 108 8.30 32.93 -0.96
N SER A 109 9.05 31.83 -1.00
CA SER A 109 9.98 31.47 0.05
C SER A 109 11.07 32.55 0.15
N ILE A 110 11.21 33.18 1.32
CA ILE A 110 12.49 33.79 1.72
C ILE A 110 13.51 32.64 1.66
N LYS A 111 14.50 32.76 0.74
CA LYS A 111 15.43 31.71 0.30
C LYS A 111 15.49 30.49 1.23
N LYS A 112 14.83 29.39 0.84
CA LYS A 112 14.97 28.07 1.44
C LYS A 112 15.24 27.07 0.31
N GLY A 113 16.28 26.26 0.52
CA GLY A 113 16.91 25.40 -0.47
C GLY A 113 15.99 24.33 -1.04
N ASN A 114 16.47 23.70 -2.11
CA ASN A 114 15.89 22.51 -2.71
C ASN A 114 15.72 21.41 -1.66
N GLY A 115 14.54 21.33 -1.05
CA GLY A 115 14.21 20.29 -0.08
C GLY A 115 13.83 19.01 -0.82
N ARG A 116 14.81 18.14 -1.04
CA ARG A 116 14.52 16.71 -1.23
C ARG A 116 13.89 16.23 0.08
N LYS A 117 12.66 15.68 0.01
CA LYS A 117 12.07 14.99 1.16
C LYS A 117 12.83 13.68 1.34
N HIS A 118 13.32 13.43 2.53
CA HIS A 118 13.97 12.17 2.87
C HIS A 118 13.01 11.37 3.75
N PHE A 119 12.87 10.08 3.45
CA PHE A 119 12.31 9.13 4.41
C PHE A 119 13.40 8.86 5.43
N LEU A 120 13.11 9.20 6.68
CA LEU A 120 14.07 9.09 7.77
C LEU A 120 13.50 8.16 8.83
N SER A 121 14.35 7.31 9.40
CA SER A 121 14.10 6.69 10.69
C SER A 121 14.06 7.75 11.80
N VAL A 122 13.56 7.38 12.98
CA VAL A 122 13.55 8.25 14.16
C VAL A 122 14.94 8.77 14.49
N ARG A 123 15.98 7.94 14.31
CA ARG A 123 17.37 8.30 14.57
C ARG A 123 17.89 9.33 13.57
N GLU A 124 17.67 9.11 12.28
CA GLU A 124 18.12 10.06 11.23
C GLU A 124 17.34 11.38 11.29
N MET A 125 16.08 11.35 11.76
CA MET A 125 15.29 12.55 12.03
C MET A 125 15.92 13.43 13.12
N ALA A 126 16.51 12.82 14.15
CA ALA A 126 17.19 13.54 15.23
C ALA A 126 18.38 14.36 14.73
N GLU A 127 19.10 13.78 13.77
CA GLU A 127 20.33 14.33 13.19
C GLU A 127 20.05 15.29 12.02
N SER A 128 18.80 15.36 11.54
CA SER A 128 18.43 16.19 10.39
C SER A 128 18.46 17.69 10.69
N PRO A 129 18.99 18.53 9.77
CA PRO A 129 18.96 19.99 9.92
C PRO A 129 17.53 20.53 9.95
N ALA A 130 17.31 21.58 10.76
CA ALA A 130 16.00 22.18 11.07
C ALA A 130 15.22 22.77 9.87
N ARG A 131 15.72 22.64 8.64
CA ARG A 131 15.19 23.33 7.45
C ARG A 131 14.49 22.40 6.45
N VAL A 132 14.48 21.09 6.69
CA VAL A 132 13.87 20.10 5.80
C VAL A 132 12.50 19.70 6.33
N VAL A 133 11.50 19.60 5.45
CA VAL A 133 10.24 18.90 5.76
C VAL A 133 10.56 17.42 5.71
N ASN A 134 10.49 16.75 6.85
CA ASN A 134 10.84 15.34 6.97
C ASN A 134 9.57 14.52 7.06
N ILE A 135 9.52 13.43 6.28
CA ILE A 135 8.48 12.40 6.43
C ILE A 135 9.08 11.30 7.30
N LEU A 136 8.56 11.17 8.51
CA LEU A 136 8.90 10.11 9.43
C LEU A 136 7.93 8.94 9.23
N ALA A 137 8.45 7.78 8.83
CA ALA A 137 7.69 6.54 8.86
C ALA A 137 7.72 5.98 10.29
N ALA A 138 6.57 5.95 10.97
CA ALA A 138 6.43 5.47 12.33
C ALA A 138 5.38 4.35 12.43
N ARG A 139 5.30 3.70 13.59
CA ARG A 139 4.38 2.56 13.84
C ARG A 139 2.93 2.85 13.45
N HIS A 140 2.46 4.07 13.70
CA HIS A 140 1.06 4.47 13.45
C HIS A 140 0.85 5.14 12.09
N GLY A 141 1.85 5.10 11.20
CA GLY A 141 1.80 5.71 9.87
C GLY A 141 2.84 6.79 9.68
N TYR A 142 2.62 7.64 8.68
CA TYR A 142 3.55 8.70 8.30
C TYR A 142 3.26 10.00 9.06
N TYR A 143 4.33 10.68 9.46
CA TYR A 143 4.26 11.97 10.14
C TYR A 143 5.07 13.01 9.39
N GLU A 144 4.49 14.18 9.20
CA GLU A 144 5.22 15.35 8.74
C GLU A 144 5.83 16.05 9.94
N ILE A 145 7.16 16.11 9.97
CA ILE A 145 7.92 16.75 11.03
C ILE A 145 8.53 18.06 10.52
N ARG A 146 8.32 19.14 11.26
CA ARG A 146 8.90 20.46 10.99
C ARG A 146 9.58 20.99 12.25
N LYS A 147 10.77 21.56 12.10
CA LYS A 147 11.51 22.18 13.21
C LYS A 147 11.66 23.69 12.97
N ASN A 148 11.45 24.48 14.01
CA ASN A 148 11.79 25.90 14.02
C ASN A 148 12.25 26.32 15.44
N GLU A 149 12.41 27.62 15.67
CA GLU A 149 12.86 28.18 16.96
C GLU A 149 11.84 28.00 18.10
N ILE A 150 10.55 27.79 17.79
CA ILE A 150 9.49 27.52 18.78
C ILE A 150 9.56 26.05 19.22
N GLY A 151 9.91 25.14 18.32
CA GLY A 151 10.03 23.71 18.63
C GLY A 151 9.85 22.79 17.43
N ILE A 152 9.48 21.55 17.72
CA ILE A 152 9.20 20.50 16.74
C ILE A 152 7.68 20.33 16.61
N PHE A 153 7.19 20.47 15.39
CA PHE A 153 5.82 20.20 15.01
C PHE A 153 5.78 18.80 14.40
N SER A 154 4.90 17.95 14.91
CA SER A 154 4.65 16.60 14.40
C SER A 154 3.17 16.45 14.16
N ALA A 155 2.79 16.07 12.94
CA ALA A 155 1.41 15.80 12.57
C ALA A 155 1.34 14.57 11.67
N MET A 156 0.38 13.68 11.94
CA MET A 156 0.10 12.53 11.06
C MET A 156 -0.36 13.04 9.69
N THR A 157 0.08 12.38 8.62
CA THR A 157 -0.31 12.72 7.26
C THR A 157 -0.47 11.47 6.40
N ASP A 158 -1.52 11.45 5.59
CA ASP A 158 -1.77 10.50 4.51
C ASP A 158 -1.31 11.06 3.14
N LYS A 159 -0.98 12.35 3.08
CA LYS A 159 -0.65 13.07 1.85
C LYS A 159 0.85 13.24 1.69
N VAL A 160 1.50 12.19 1.22
CA VAL A 160 2.90 12.26 0.75
C VAL A 160 2.87 12.34 -0.76
N ALA A 161 3.03 13.56 -1.31
CA ALA A 161 2.84 13.86 -2.74
C ALA A 161 3.67 13.03 -3.75
N ASP A 162 4.65 12.25 -3.26
CA ASP A 162 5.57 11.43 -4.07
C ASP A 162 5.37 9.92 -3.83
N LEU A 163 4.34 9.52 -3.06
CA LEU A 163 3.97 8.12 -2.83
C LEU A 163 2.67 7.79 -3.55
N ASP A 164 2.68 6.67 -4.25
CA ASP A 164 1.48 6.08 -4.82
C ASP A 164 0.62 5.43 -3.71
N LEU A 165 -0.68 5.38 -3.96
CA LEU A 165 -1.56 4.53 -3.17
C LEU A 165 -1.18 3.07 -3.44
N TRP A 166 -1.01 2.30 -2.36
CA TRP A 166 -0.76 0.87 -2.43
C TRP A 166 -1.76 0.15 -1.55
N GLU A 167 -2.38 -0.89 -2.09
CA GLU A 167 -3.32 -1.74 -1.35
C GLU A 167 -2.61 -3.01 -0.89
N SER A 168 -2.90 -3.41 0.35
CA SER A 168 -2.52 -4.73 0.84
C SER A 168 -3.17 -5.80 -0.04
N GLY A 169 -2.42 -6.85 -0.36
CA GLY A 169 -2.93 -7.93 -1.17
C GLY A 169 -1.83 -8.78 -1.75
N PHE A 170 -2.24 -9.70 -2.61
CA PHE A 170 -1.35 -10.61 -3.32
C PHE A 170 -1.31 -10.27 -4.80
N LYS A 171 -0.22 -10.57 -5.49
CA LYS A 171 -0.13 -10.50 -6.96
C LYS A 171 0.56 -11.77 -7.44
N PRO A 172 -0.19 -12.78 -7.90
CA PRO A 172 0.41 -14.06 -8.25
C PRO A 172 1.30 -13.93 -9.50
N PHE A 173 2.48 -14.53 -9.45
CA PHE A 173 3.31 -14.77 -10.64
C PHE A 173 3.14 -16.18 -11.21
N LEU A 174 2.55 -17.08 -10.42
CA LEU A 174 2.19 -18.43 -10.84
C LEU A 174 0.75 -18.47 -11.36
N PRO A 175 0.39 -19.42 -12.23
CA PRO A 175 -1.01 -19.61 -12.61
C PRO A 175 -1.85 -20.02 -11.40
N PRO A 176 -3.19 -19.86 -11.44
CA PRO A 176 -4.07 -20.38 -10.41
C PRO A 176 -3.89 -21.89 -10.21
N ILE A 177 -4.06 -22.36 -8.98
CA ILE A 177 -4.06 -23.77 -8.62
C ILE A 177 -5.28 -24.43 -9.28
N PRO A 178 -5.11 -25.52 -10.07
CA PRO A 178 -6.22 -26.21 -10.71
C PRO A 178 -7.30 -26.64 -9.71
N PHE A 179 -8.57 -26.45 -10.08
CA PHE A 179 -9.70 -26.80 -9.23
C PHE A 179 -9.70 -28.30 -8.87
N SER A 180 -9.21 -29.16 -9.77
CA SER A 180 -9.10 -30.60 -9.52
C SER A 180 -8.21 -30.95 -8.32
N LEU A 181 -7.16 -30.16 -8.06
CA LEU A 181 -6.30 -30.35 -6.89
C LEU A 181 -7.00 -29.87 -5.61
N LEU A 182 -7.65 -28.70 -5.66
CA LEU A 182 -8.47 -28.22 -4.55
C LEU A 182 -9.58 -29.21 -4.20
N ALA A 183 -10.30 -29.72 -5.19
CA ALA A 183 -11.35 -30.72 -5.02
C ALA A 183 -10.81 -32.00 -4.38
N ARG A 184 -9.59 -32.44 -4.74
CA ARG A 184 -8.92 -33.59 -4.12
C ARG A 184 -8.59 -33.34 -2.64
N ALA A 185 -8.10 -32.14 -2.30
CA ALA A 185 -7.86 -31.76 -0.90
C ALA A 185 -9.16 -31.72 -0.09
N ILE A 186 -10.22 -31.11 -0.64
CA ILE A 186 -11.54 -31.08 -0.02
C ILE A 186 -12.08 -32.50 0.18
N ALA A 187 -11.96 -33.38 -0.81
CA ALA A 187 -12.41 -34.77 -0.68
C ALA A 187 -11.68 -35.50 0.46
N PHE A 188 -10.38 -35.25 0.63
CA PHE A 188 -9.63 -35.75 1.79
C PHE A 188 -10.17 -35.18 3.11
N PHE A 189 -10.37 -33.86 3.21
CA PHE A 189 -10.91 -33.23 4.42
C PHE A 189 -12.32 -33.73 4.78
N LYS A 190 -13.16 -34.03 3.78
CA LYS A 190 -14.49 -34.63 4.00
C LYS A 190 -14.43 -36.08 4.49
N SER A 191 -13.31 -36.77 4.31
CA SER A 191 -13.13 -38.16 4.72
C SER A 191 -12.70 -38.33 6.18
N THR A 192 -12.34 -37.23 6.85
CA THR A 192 -11.89 -37.20 8.25
C THR A 192 -12.80 -36.34 9.11
N TYR A 193 -12.85 -36.66 10.41
CA TYR A 193 -13.56 -35.89 11.44
C TYR A 193 -12.60 -34.96 12.22
N TYR A 194 -11.30 -35.06 11.97
CA TYR A 194 -10.24 -34.31 12.64
C TYR A 194 -9.63 -33.29 11.70
N GLU A 195 -9.10 -32.20 12.26
CA GLU A 195 -8.41 -31.20 11.45
C GLU A 195 -7.25 -31.88 10.73
N SER A 196 -7.03 -31.51 9.49
CA SER A 196 -5.96 -32.08 8.69
C SER A 196 -5.48 -31.07 7.69
N MET A 197 -4.25 -31.22 7.23
CA MET A 197 -3.66 -30.31 6.28
C MET A 197 -3.07 -31.03 5.07
N VAL A 198 -2.97 -30.27 3.99
CA VAL A 198 -2.16 -30.62 2.83
C VAL A 198 -1.39 -29.40 2.36
N GLN A 199 -0.34 -29.66 1.61
CA GLN A 199 0.56 -28.65 1.07
C GLN A 199 0.52 -28.68 -0.45
N PHE A 200 0.45 -27.51 -1.07
CA PHE A 200 0.50 -27.35 -2.51
C PHE A 200 1.88 -26.88 -2.92
N PHE A 201 2.52 -27.68 -3.77
CA PHE A 201 3.84 -27.42 -4.29
C PHE A 201 3.79 -27.09 -5.78
N TRP A 202 4.71 -26.24 -6.22
CA TRP A 202 4.95 -25.92 -7.62
C TRP A 202 6.24 -26.56 -8.11
N ASP A 203 6.12 -27.41 -9.12
CA ASP A 203 7.25 -27.97 -9.87
C ASP A 203 7.72 -26.95 -10.91
N ARG A 204 8.94 -26.43 -10.72
CA ARG A 204 9.52 -25.42 -11.60
C ARG A 204 9.89 -25.97 -12.98
N GLN A 205 10.21 -27.26 -13.08
CA GLN A 205 10.62 -27.90 -14.31
C GLN A 205 9.41 -28.26 -15.17
N LYS A 206 8.41 -28.92 -14.56
CA LYS A 206 7.18 -29.33 -15.25
C LYS A 206 6.17 -28.19 -15.37
N ARG A 207 6.32 -27.14 -14.55
CA ARG A 207 5.40 -25.99 -14.47
C ARG A 207 3.98 -26.41 -14.13
N GLU A 208 3.86 -27.26 -13.11
CA GLU A 208 2.59 -27.79 -12.63
C GLU A 208 2.53 -27.82 -11.10
N TYR A 209 1.31 -27.84 -10.59
CA TYR A 209 1.05 -28.01 -9.16
C TYR A 209 0.89 -29.49 -8.81
N PHE A 210 1.30 -29.85 -7.60
CA PHE A 210 0.96 -31.12 -6.97
C PHE A 210 0.68 -30.93 -5.49
N ILE A 211 0.06 -31.93 -4.87
CA ILE A 211 -0.30 -31.91 -3.44
C ILE A 211 0.58 -32.91 -2.72
N HIS A 212 1.12 -32.50 -1.59
CA HIS A 212 1.78 -33.34 -0.60
C HIS A 212 0.94 -33.34 0.68
N CYS A 213 0.71 -34.52 1.25
CA CYS A 213 0.08 -34.65 2.57
C CYS A 213 1.20 -35.05 3.53
N PRO A 214 1.66 -34.15 4.42
CA PRO A 214 2.72 -34.50 5.36
C PRO A 214 2.22 -35.55 6.35
N GLU A 215 3.15 -36.31 6.93
CA GLU A 215 2.86 -37.06 8.14
C GLU A 215 2.41 -36.09 9.24
N GLN A 216 1.26 -36.37 9.87
CA GLN A 216 0.64 -35.43 10.81
C GLN A 216 -0.11 -36.15 11.92
N ARG A 217 -0.01 -35.62 13.13
CA ARG A 217 -0.79 -36.02 14.30
C ARG A 217 -1.86 -34.97 14.54
N VAL A 218 -3.12 -35.40 14.55
CA VAL A 218 -4.25 -34.48 14.49
C VAL A 218 -5.18 -34.66 15.67
N THR A 219 -5.78 -33.56 16.10
CA THR A 219 -6.93 -33.56 17.00
C THR A 219 -8.11 -32.87 16.33
N ALA A 220 -9.20 -32.68 17.05
CA ALA A 220 -10.36 -31.96 16.52
C ALA A 220 -10.09 -30.44 16.33
N LEU A 221 -8.99 -29.89 16.86
CA LEU A 221 -8.68 -28.46 16.92
C LEU A 221 -7.18 -28.14 16.76
N SER A 222 -6.37 -29.10 16.32
CA SER A 222 -4.92 -28.89 16.16
C SER A 222 -4.30 -29.90 15.23
N ILE A 223 -3.24 -29.47 14.53
CA ILE A 223 -2.42 -30.29 13.66
C ILE A 223 -0.96 -30.16 14.10
N ASP A 224 -0.28 -31.28 14.30
CA ASP A 224 1.17 -31.38 14.48
C ASP A 224 1.74 -32.13 13.29
N ALA A 225 2.19 -31.38 12.27
CA ALA A 225 2.68 -31.91 11.00
C ALA A 225 4.21 -31.91 10.93
N GLU A 226 4.77 -32.97 10.35
CA GLU A 226 6.20 -33.04 10.07
C GLU A 226 6.55 -32.18 8.85
N ARG A 227 7.76 -31.61 8.86
CA ARG A 227 8.29 -30.85 7.72
C ARG A 227 9.06 -31.78 6.77
N ASP A 228 8.33 -32.71 6.18
CA ASP A 228 8.86 -33.76 5.29
C ASP A 228 8.62 -33.48 3.80
N GLY A 229 8.00 -32.34 3.48
CA GLY A 229 7.69 -31.94 2.11
C GLY A 229 8.94 -31.67 1.25
N PRO A 230 8.82 -31.76 -0.08
CA PRO A 230 9.96 -31.65 -1.01
C PRO A 230 10.38 -30.19 -1.27
N GLU A 231 10.45 -29.37 -0.22
CA GLU A 231 10.77 -27.93 -0.27
C GLU A 231 12.17 -27.62 -0.83
N GLN A 232 13.08 -28.59 -0.81
CA GLN A 232 14.41 -28.44 -1.41
C GLN A 232 14.37 -28.40 -2.94
N GLU A 233 13.41 -29.11 -3.55
CA GLU A 233 13.30 -29.29 -4.99
C GLU A 233 12.15 -28.47 -5.59
N HIS A 234 11.10 -28.23 -4.80
CA HIS A 234 9.84 -27.63 -5.24
C HIS A 234 9.48 -26.43 -4.37
N LEU A 235 8.77 -25.47 -4.95
CA LEU A 235 8.31 -24.31 -4.21
C LEU A 235 7.03 -24.65 -3.45
N LEU A 236 7.05 -24.54 -2.13
CA LEU A 236 5.83 -24.59 -1.32
C LEU A 236 5.04 -23.29 -1.52
N VAL A 237 3.82 -23.41 -2.03
CA VAL A 237 2.99 -22.27 -2.43
C VAL A 237 1.90 -21.98 -1.40
N LEU A 238 1.21 -23.02 -0.94
CA LEU A 238 0.05 -22.90 -0.07
C LEU A 238 0.04 -24.04 0.94
N ASP A 239 -0.15 -23.71 2.22
CA ASP A 239 -0.63 -24.66 3.23
C ASP A 239 -2.16 -24.52 3.34
N LEU A 240 -2.87 -25.64 3.27
CA LEU A 240 -4.33 -25.67 3.34
C LEU A 240 -4.74 -26.64 4.45
N HIS A 241 -5.47 -26.18 5.46
CA HIS A 241 -6.01 -27.04 6.52
C HIS A 241 -7.53 -27.01 6.60
N SER A 242 -8.09 -27.98 7.31
CA SER A 242 -9.54 -28.10 7.54
C SER A 242 -9.94 -27.72 8.95
N HIS A 243 -11.05 -27.00 9.07
CA HIS A 243 -11.81 -26.79 10.30
C HIS A 243 -13.01 -27.77 10.40
N ASN A 244 -13.07 -28.76 9.51
CA ASN A 244 -14.11 -29.79 9.44
C ASN A 244 -15.52 -29.17 9.44
N TYR A 245 -16.36 -29.49 10.44
CA TYR A 245 -17.72 -28.99 10.60
C TYR A 245 -17.80 -27.49 10.97
N PHE A 246 -16.70 -26.90 11.44
CA PHE A 246 -16.68 -25.49 11.82
C PHE A 246 -16.52 -24.59 10.58
N SER A 247 -16.99 -23.35 10.69
CA SER A 247 -16.83 -22.36 9.63
C SER A 247 -15.37 -22.05 9.35
N ALA A 248 -15.08 -21.67 8.11
CA ALA A 248 -13.75 -21.27 7.71
C ALA A 248 -13.42 -19.92 8.37
N HIS A 249 -12.38 -19.90 9.21
CA HIS A 249 -11.87 -18.67 9.82
C HIS A 249 -10.43 -18.86 10.25
N PHE A 250 -9.68 -17.77 10.35
CA PHE A 250 -8.35 -17.79 10.93
C PHE A 250 -8.43 -17.39 12.40
N GLY A 251 -7.94 -18.26 13.28
CA GLY A 251 -7.88 -18.09 14.71
C GLY A 251 -6.50 -17.66 15.22
N ARG A 252 -6.41 -17.50 16.54
CA ARG A 252 -5.18 -17.06 17.20
C ARG A 252 -4.04 -18.09 17.13
N GLU A 253 -4.36 -19.37 17.07
CA GLU A 253 -3.34 -20.41 16.94
C GLU A 253 -2.78 -20.42 15.51
N ASP A 254 -3.65 -20.31 14.48
CA ASP A 254 -3.21 -20.11 13.09
C ASP A 254 -2.27 -18.90 12.96
N ASP A 255 -2.59 -17.77 13.60
CA ASP A 255 -1.73 -16.57 13.60
C ASP A 255 -0.32 -16.81 14.15
N LYS A 256 -0.14 -17.76 15.08
CA LYS A 256 1.17 -18.08 15.66
C LYS A 256 1.97 -19.01 14.76
N ASP A 257 1.29 -19.89 14.04
CA ASP A 257 1.92 -20.94 13.25
C ASP A 257 2.23 -20.46 11.82
N GLU A 258 1.41 -19.56 11.26
CA GLU A 258 1.45 -19.13 9.86
C GLU A 258 2.34 -17.88 9.61
N LEU A 259 3.52 -17.82 10.24
CA LEU A 259 4.37 -16.62 10.21
C LEU A 259 5.20 -16.46 8.93
N GLU A 260 5.48 -17.55 8.22
CA GLU A 260 6.30 -17.51 7.01
C GLU A 260 5.60 -16.76 5.87
N THR A 261 6.39 -16.12 5.00
CA THR A 261 5.82 -15.39 3.84
C THR A 261 5.25 -16.38 2.83
N ARG A 262 3.95 -16.61 2.91
CA ARG A 262 3.26 -17.71 2.22
C ARG A 262 1.76 -17.44 2.12
N ILE A 263 1.08 -18.23 1.30
CA ILE A 263 -0.37 -18.33 1.25
C ILE A 263 -0.81 -19.41 2.23
N TYR A 264 -1.86 -19.12 2.99
CA TYR A 264 -2.52 -20.06 3.89
C TYR A 264 -4.00 -20.11 3.55
N GLY A 265 -4.59 -21.30 3.61
CA GLY A 265 -6.00 -21.49 3.36
C GLY A 265 -6.64 -22.35 4.44
N VAL A 266 -7.91 -22.09 4.71
CA VAL A 266 -8.72 -22.89 5.61
C VAL A 266 -10.01 -23.32 4.92
N VAL A 267 -10.33 -24.60 5.04
CA VAL A 267 -11.59 -25.19 4.54
C VAL A 267 -12.49 -25.51 5.73
N GLY A 268 -13.66 -24.89 5.79
CA GLY A 268 -14.66 -25.12 6.82
C GLY A 268 -15.97 -25.69 6.26
N GLY A 269 -16.85 -26.15 7.15
CA GLY A 269 -18.16 -26.74 6.79
C GLY A 269 -18.05 -27.91 5.82
N THR A 270 -17.13 -28.85 6.07
CA THR A 270 -16.85 -29.98 5.17
C THR A 270 -18.03 -30.95 5.04
N ASP A 271 -18.99 -30.92 5.95
CA ASP A 271 -20.27 -31.64 5.86
C ASP A 271 -21.25 -31.04 4.84
N ASN A 272 -21.09 -29.76 4.48
CA ASN A 272 -21.90 -29.12 3.45
C ASN A 272 -21.56 -29.63 2.05
N PHE A 273 -22.51 -29.50 1.12
CA PHE A 273 -22.25 -29.85 -0.29
C PHE A 273 -21.11 -29.01 -0.88
N PHE A 274 -21.15 -27.70 -0.65
CA PHE A 274 -20.05 -26.78 -0.92
C PHE A 274 -19.45 -26.31 0.42
N PRO A 275 -18.17 -26.62 0.71
CA PRO A 275 -17.50 -26.11 1.90
C PRO A 275 -17.16 -24.63 1.74
N GLU A 276 -16.89 -23.99 2.87
CA GLU A 276 -16.34 -22.64 2.91
C GLU A 276 -14.83 -22.70 2.70
N ILE A 277 -14.29 -21.77 1.91
CA ILE A 277 -12.85 -21.65 1.66
C ILE A 277 -12.47 -20.21 1.95
N ARG A 278 -11.49 -20.01 2.84
CA ARG A 278 -10.87 -18.71 3.07
C ARG A 278 -9.39 -18.81 2.85
N VAL A 279 -8.81 -17.73 2.35
CA VAL A 279 -7.40 -17.67 1.99
C VAL A 279 -6.82 -16.37 2.51
N ARG A 280 -5.60 -16.44 3.03
CA ARG A 280 -4.82 -15.27 3.42
C ARG A 280 -3.38 -15.42 2.96
N ILE A 281 -2.68 -14.30 2.90
CA ILE A 281 -1.23 -14.27 2.83
C ILE A 281 -0.68 -13.80 4.17
N SER A 282 0.52 -14.28 4.48
CA SER A 282 1.36 -13.73 5.54
C SER A 282 2.55 -13.04 4.89
N SER A 283 2.91 -11.87 5.39
CA SER A 283 4.16 -11.17 5.09
C SER A 283 4.92 -10.99 6.40
N GLY A 284 5.59 -12.07 6.85
CA GLY A 284 6.31 -12.10 8.12
C GLY A 284 5.39 -11.93 9.33
N GLY A 285 4.25 -12.61 9.34
CA GLY A 285 3.23 -12.53 10.40
C GLY A 285 2.25 -11.36 10.28
N ASN A 286 2.37 -10.55 9.21
CA ASN A 286 1.33 -9.58 8.86
C ASN A 286 0.36 -10.24 7.89
N PHE A 287 -0.86 -10.49 8.34
CA PHE A 287 -1.87 -11.21 7.57
C PHE A 287 -2.74 -10.29 6.71
N CYS A 288 -3.01 -10.72 5.48
CA CYS A 288 -3.98 -10.09 4.60
C CYS A 288 -4.86 -11.18 3.98
N GLU A 289 -6.16 -11.15 4.29
CA GLU A 289 -7.13 -12.03 3.63
C GLU A 289 -7.29 -11.63 2.16
N ILE A 290 -7.42 -12.62 1.29
CA ILE A 290 -7.58 -12.44 -0.16
C ILE A 290 -8.69 -13.35 -0.70
N PRO A 291 -9.33 -12.98 -1.82
CA PRO A 291 -10.33 -13.84 -2.45
C PRO A 291 -9.74 -15.19 -2.88
N PRO A 292 -10.42 -16.33 -2.62
CA PRO A 292 -9.96 -17.66 -3.05
C PRO A 292 -9.73 -17.77 -4.56
N GLU A 293 -10.52 -17.05 -5.37
CA GLU A 293 -10.42 -17.01 -6.85
C GLU A 293 -9.08 -16.44 -7.34
N GLN A 294 -8.36 -15.75 -6.46
CA GLN A 294 -7.03 -15.25 -6.77
C GLN A 294 -5.96 -16.36 -6.72
N ILE A 295 -6.25 -17.44 -6.00
CA ILE A 295 -5.32 -18.56 -5.76
C ILE A 295 -5.76 -19.82 -6.51
N PHE A 296 -7.06 -20.11 -6.54
CA PHE A 296 -7.62 -21.31 -7.15
C PHE A 296 -8.37 -20.99 -8.44
N GLU A 297 -8.33 -21.91 -9.38
CA GLU A 297 -9.20 -21.90 -10.55
C GLU A 297 -10.67 -22.05 -10.12
N SER A 298 -11.55 -21.21 -10.66
CA SER A 298 -12.99 -21.32 -10.42
C SER A 298 -13.59 -22.46 -11.24
N PRO A 299 -14.40 -23.35 -10.63
CA PRO A 299 -15.16 -24.35 -11.39
C PRO A 299 -16.35 -23.74 -12.14
N PHE A 300 -16.69 -22.47 -11.89
CA PHE A 300 -17.84 -21.76 -12.44
C PHE A 300 -17.41 -20.75 -13.52
N ASN A 301 -16.66 -21.23 -14.51
CA ASN A 301 -16.01 -20.38 -15.51
C ASN A 301 -16.79 -20.23 -16.83
N SER A 302 -17.91 -20.93 -16.99
CA SER A 302 -18.69 -20.92 -18.22
C SER A 302 -20.17 -21.20 -17.97
N PHE A 303 -21.01 -20.62 -18.83
CA PHE A 303 -22.45 -20.86 -18.93
C PHE A 303 -22.86 -20.58 -20.38
N GLU A 304 -24.05 -20.99 -20.80
CA GLU A 304 -24.55 -20.75 -22.14
C GLU A 304 -24.80 -19.25 -22.38
N GLU A 305 -24.07 -18.66 -23.34
CA GLU A 305 -24.08 -17.21 -23.60
C GLU A 305 -25.50 -16.64 -23.87
N ASN A 306 -26.37 -17.43 -24.50
CA ASN A 306 -27.75 -17.01 -24.81
C ASN A 306 -28.65 -16.89 -23.56
N TRP A 307 -28.18 -17.29 -22.37
CA TRP A 307 -28.94 -17.11 -21.14
C TRP A 307 -28.97 -15.64 -20.71
N SER A 308 -27.88 -14.89 -20.93
CA SER A 308 -27.82 -13.46 -20.59
C SER A 308 -28.87 -12.64 -21.34
N GLU A 309 -29.17 -13.01 -22.58
CA GLU A 309 -30.18 -12.34 -23.43
C GLU A 309 -31.62 -12.57 -22.94
N LYS A 310 -31.85 -13.59 -22.10
CA LYS A 310 -33.18 -13.93 -21.55
C LYS A 310 -33.47 -13.23 -20.23
N VAL A 311 -32.53 -12.47 -19.68
CA VAL A 311 -32.68 -11.74 -18.42
C VAL A 311 -33.05 -10.28 -18.71
N THR A 312 -34.15 -9.81 -18.14
CA THR A 312 -34.54 -8.39 -18.18
C THR A 312 -34.52 -7.85 -16.76
N ILE A 313 -33.76 -6.79 -16.53
CA ILE A 313 -33.72 -6.10 -15.23
C ILE A 313 -34.98 -5.24 -15.14
N GLN A 314 -35.85 -5.53 -14.17
CA GLN A 314 -36.91 -4.59 -13.80
C GLN A 314 -36.30 -3.52 -12.88
N GLU A 315 -36.47 -2.25 -13.21
CA GLU A 315 -36.12 -1.17 -12.30
C GLU A 315 -37.10 -1.20 -11.11
N GLU A 316 -36.59 -1.43 -9.91
CA GLU A 316 -37.39 -1.27 -8.69
C GLU A 316 -37.58 0.24 -8.44
N GLU A 317 -38.84 0.69 -8.41
CA GLU A 317 -39.15 2.01 -7.87
C GLU A 317 -38.67 2.05 -6.42
N LYS A 318 -37.72 2.94 -6.13
CA LYS A 318 -37.26 3.19 -4.76
C LYS A 318 -38.46 3.61 -3.91
N ILE A 319 -38.87 2.74 -2.98
CA ILE A 319 -39.86 3.03 -1.93
C ILE A 319 -39.29 4.05 -0.95
#